data_AF-A0A858ZPY8-F1
#
_entry.id   AF-A0A858ZPY8-F1
#
_cell.length_a   1.000
_cell.length_b   1.000
_cell.length_c   1.000
_cell.angle_alpha   90.00
_cell.angle_beta   90.00
_cell.angle_gamma   90.00
#
_symmetry.space_group_name_H-M   'P 1'
#
loop_
_entity.id
_entity.type
_entity.pdbx_description
1 polymer ?
#
loop_
_entity_poly.entity_id
_entity_poly.type
_entity_poly.pdbx_seq_one_letter_code
_entity_poly.pdbx_strand_id
1 'polypeptide(L)'
;MNEVSIEVAEDATEATASFIAECMSVGRESAAAGLRMDKKAPAAYRDGFLAYRGPRTSLTYFEGKLLSLRLSAVRRGMQVDQTVTAQLLERITDGRCPVTLERFRWGGGQSPRNPSVDRLVNEVSYRAGNICMLSQRANRAKAKLSFEQVAQLAQAGEPHGELSAAEWMRLASLMYGAWARAFQQADPYLLPLAAIPGPGMFMSTSQVVQLLLTRHFGPGESSSGATQRWLEMTRQAESAEDMFLVLRDLLAAALARERYAGDAWLHGAVFEAFVNWYRLCKHVVATEVETLLGEHQERVSDPVANTEWPNTSRYQF
;
A
#
# COMPACT_ATOMS: atom_id res chain seq x y z
N MET A 1 36.28 14.99 14.91
CA MET A 1 35.31 14.45 15.90
C MET A 1 34.28 15.48 16.37
N ASN A 2 34.33 16.78 15.98
CA ASN A 2 33.36 17.79 16.41
C ASN A 2 32.27 18.14 15.37
N GLU A 3 32.49 17.93 14.07
CA GLU A 3 31.50 18.32 13.04
C GLU A 3 30.26 17.41 13.03
N VAL A 4 30.46 16.08 13.09
CA VAL A 4 29.36 15.09 13.13
C VAL A 4 28.45 15.27 14.35
N SER A 5 28.97 15.76 15.48
CA SER A 5 28.16 15.98 16.69
C SER A 5 27.35 17.28 16.65
N ILE A 6 27.76 18.26 15.84
CA ILE A 6 27.04 19.52 15.66
C ILE A 6 25.89 19.33 14.67
N GLU A 7 26.13 18.68 13.53
CA GLU A 7 25.09 18.38 12.53
C GLU A 7 23.94 17.57 13.12
N VAL A 8 24.24 16.52 13.90
CA VAL A 8 23.21 15.69 14.55
C VAL A 8 22.38 16.48 15.58
N ALA A 9 22.97 17.48 16.23
CA ALA A 9 22.26 18.32 17.20
C ALA A 9 21.38 19.38 16.54
N GLU A 10 21.83 19.94 15.40
CA GLU A 10 21.06 20.88 14.58
C GLU A 10 19.84 20.18 13.95
N ASP A 11 20.03 18.99 13.36
CA ASP A 11 18.96 18.16 12.78
C ASP A 11 17.87 17.80 13.81
N ALA A 12 18.29 17.43 15.02
CA ALA A 12 17.36 17.10 16.11
C ALA A 12 16.54 18.32 16.56
N THR A 13 17.15 19.51 16.52
CA THR A 13 16.50 20.77 16.88
C THR A 13 15.49 21.18 15.82
N GLU A 14 15.84 21.06 14.54
CA GLU A 14 14.95 21.34 13.42
C GLU A 14 13.76 20.38 13.36
N ALA A 15 14.00 19.07 13.53
CA ALA A 15 12.94 18.06 13.57
C ALA A 15 11.95 18.32 14.73
N THR A 16 12.45 18.75 15.89
CA THR A 16 11.61 19.12 17.04
C THR A 16 10.77 20.36 16.73
N ALA A 17 11.36 21.39 16.14
CA ALA A 17 10.65 22.60 15.74
C ALA A 17 9.57 22.30 14.69
N SER A 18 9.88 21.48 13.70
CA SER A 18 8.93 21.00 12.68
C SER A 18 7.74 20.26 13.32
N PHE A 19 7.99 19.34 14.26
CA PHE A 19 6.94 18.63 14.96
C PHE A 19 6.02 19.54 15.78
N ILE A 20 6.59 20.52 16.47
CA ILE A 20 5.82 21.52 17.24
C ILE A 20 4.94 22.37 16.29
N ALA A 21 5.49 22.82 15.16
CA ALA A 21 4.75 23.58 14.16
C ALA A 21 3.56 22.77 13.59
N GLU A 22 3.77 21.48 13.30
CA GLU A 22 2.70 20.58 12.86
C GLU A 22 1.61 20.43 13.93
N CYS A 23 1.99 20.22 15.20
CA CYS A 23 1.02 20.17 16.30
C CYS A 23 0.16 21.44 16.35
N MET A 24 0.79 22.62 16.30
CA MET A 24 0.10 23.92 16.28
C MET A 24 -0.86 24.02 15.08
N SER A 25 -0.44 23.58 13.89
CA SER A 25 -1.27 23.63 12.68
C SER A 25 -2.51 22.76 12.82
N VAL A 26 -2.34 21.50 13.22
CA VAL A 26 -3.44 20.54 13.41
C VAL A 26 -4.41 21.05 14.48
N GLY A 27 -3.91 21.73 15.52
CA GLY A 27 -4.73 22.42 16.53
C GLY A 27 -5.62 23.49 15.92
N ARG A 28 -5.03 24.42 15.16
CA ARG A 28 -5.77 25.49 14.48
C ARG A 28 -6.82 24.95 13.50
N GLU A 29 -6.44 23.98 12.68
CA GLU A 29 -7.34 23.36 11.70
C GLU A 29 -8.50 22.61 12.36
N SER A 30 -8.24 21.93 13.48
CA SER A 30 -9.28 21.27 14.28
C SER A 30 -10.28 22.28 14.88
N ALA A 31 -9.80 23.44 15.34
CA ALA A 31 -10.65 24.52 15.82
C ALA A 31 -11.46 25.16 14.67
N ALA A 32 -10.84 25.40 13.52
CA ALA A 32 -11.50 25.90 12.32
C ALA A 32 -12.62 24.97 11.84
N ALA A 33 -12.37 23.66 11.84
CA ALA A 33 -13.37 22.63 11.53
C ALA A 33 -14.45 22.48 12.62
N GLY A 34 -14.30 23.17 13.76
CA GLY A 34 -15.24 23.13 14.87
C GLY A 34 -15.31 21.77 15.55
N LEU A 35 -14.21 21.01 15.54
CA LEU A 35 -14.07 19.76 16.27
C LEU A 35 -13.97 20.04 17.78
N ARG A 36 -14.24 19.01 18.60
CA ARG A 36 -13.95 19.09 20.03
C ARG A 36 -12.44 19.00 20.25
N MET A 37 -11.89 19.91 21.05
CA MET A 37 -10.47 19.87 21.42
C MET A 37 -10.09 18.53 22.06
N ASP A 38 -9.07 17.87 21.52
CA ASP A 38 -8.50 16.67 22.10
C ASP A 38 -7.57 17.03 23.26
N LYS A 39 -8.02 16.74 24.49
CA LYS A 39 -7.25 17.02 25.71
C LYS A 39 -6.00 16.15 25.85
N LYS A 40 -5.93 15.02 25.13
CA LYS A 40 -4.79 14.07 25.19
C LYS A 40 -3.71 14.38 24.13
N ALA A 41 -3.97 15.31 23.22
CA ALA A 41 -2.98 15.75 22.24
C ALA A 41 -1.87 16.61 22.86
N PRO A 42 -0.69 16.76 22.21
CA PRO A 42 0.43 17.57 22.71
C PRO A 42 0.05 19.01 23.07
N ALA A 43 0.85 19.67 23.93
CA ALA A 43 0.59 21.04 24.38
C ALA A 43 0.45 22.02 23.21
N ALA A 44 1.39 21.99 22.27
CA ALA A 44 1.37 22.80 21.05
C ALA A 44 0.07 22.63 20.24
N TYR A 45 -0.52 21.43 20.17
CA TYR A 45 -1.83 21.25 19.54
C TYR A 45 -2.92 22.05 20.27
N ARG A 46 -2.95 21.98 21.60
CA ARG A 46 -3.94 22.69 22.41
C ARG A 46 -3.77 24.21 22.30
N ASP A 47 -2.52 24.69 22.27
CA ASP A 47 -2.21 26.10 22.09
C ASP A 47 -2.68 26.60 20.72
N GLY A 48 -2.42 25.85 19.65
CA GLY A 48 -2.93 26.14 18.31
C GLY A 48 -4.47 26.17 18.25
N PHE A 49 -5.12 25.19 18.89
CA PHE A 49 -6.58 25.12 18.98
C PHE A 49 -7.16 26.33 19.72
N LEU A 50 -6.60 26.68 20.88
CA LEU A 50 -7.07 27.79 21.71
C LEU A 50 -6.74 29.17 21.15
N ALA A 51 -5.68 29.29 20.34
CA ALA A 51 -5.29 30.55 19.69
C ALA A 51 -6.15 30.87 18.46
N TYR A 52 -6.85 29.87 17.89
CA TYR A 52 -7.66 30.08 16.69
C TYR A 52 -8.85 31.03 16.95
N ARG A 53 -8.94 32.09 16.15
CA ARG A 53 -10.04 33.09 16.19
C ARG A 53 -10.67 33.32 14.80
N GLY A 54 -10.34 32.48 13.83
CA GLY A 54 -10.79 32.61 12.44
C GLY A 54 -12.20 32.06 12.19
N PRO A 55 -12.67 32.12 10.94
CA PRO A 55 -13.98 31.61 10.54
C PRO A 55 -14.06 30.08 10.61
N ARG A 56 -15.27 29.52 10.74
CA ARG A 56 -15.43 28.07 10.65
C ARG A 56 -15.24 27.59 9.21
N THR A 57 -14.56 26.47 9.05
CA THR A 57 -14.33 25.81 7.76
C THR A 57 -15.12 24.51 7.72
N SER A 58 -15.94 24.32 6.69
CA SER A 58 -16.54 23.02 6.41
C SER A 58 -15.51 22.15 5.69
N LEU A 59 -15.38 20.90 6.13
CA LEU A 59 -14.49 19.92 5.49
C LEU A 59 -15.29 18.93 4.66
N THR A 60 -14.76 18.55 3.51
CA THR A 60 -15.16 17.33 2.80
C THR A 60 -14.81 16.10 3.66
N TYR A 61 -15.31 14.94 3.25
CA TYR A 61 -15.00 13.68 3.94
C TYR A 61 -13.49 13.44 4.04
N PHE A 62 -12.76 13.56 2.92
CA PHE A 62 -11.33 13.23 2.86
C PHE A 62 -10.46 14.27 3.55
N GLU A 63 -10.83 15.55 3.53
CA GLU A 63 -10.16 16.58 4.34
C GLU A 63 -10.34 16.30 5.83
N GLY A 64 -11.56 15.96 6.26
CA GLY A 64 -11.82 15.55 7.65
C GLY A 64 -11.05 14.29 8.04
N LYS A 65 -10.91 13.34 7.11
CA LYS A 65 -10.14 12.10 7.32
C LYS A 65 -8.64 12.39 7.45
N LEU A 66 -8.10 13.25 6.59
CA LEU A 66 -6.70 13.68 6.65
C LEU A 66 -6.40 14.41 7.97
N LEU A 67 -7.26 15.35 8.37
CA LEU A 67 -7.10 16.04 9.65
C LEU A 67 -7.14 15.07 10.84
N SER A 68 -8.06 14.09 10.81
CA SER A 68 -8.13 13.03 11.83
C SER A 68 -6.87 12.15 11.85
N LEU A 69 -6.28 11.88 10.67
CA LEU A 69 -5.04 11.13 10.54
C LEU A 69 -3.86 11.90 11.15
N ARG A 70 -3.73 13.19 10.81
CA ARG A 70 -2.71 14.08 11.36
C ARG A 70 -2.81 14.21 12.88
N LEU A 71 -4.02 14.41 13.41
CA LEU A 71 -4.27 14.40 14.86
C LEU A 71 -3.84 13.08 15.52
N SER A 72 -4.17 11.95 14.91
CA SER A 72 -3.78 10.63 15.40
C SER A 72 -2.25 10.43 15.37
N ALA A 73 -1.57 10.95 14.34
CA ALA A 73 -0.12 10.90 14.20
C ALA A 73 0.57 11.75 15.28
N VAL A 74 0.19 13.02 15.46
CA VAL A 74 0.83 13.89 16.47
C VAL A 74 0.59 13.39 17.89
N ARG A 75 -0.56 12.74 18.16
CA ARG A 75 -0.81 12.05 19.43
C ARG A 75 0.17 10.93 19.74
N ARG A 76 0.81 10.37 18.71
CA ARG A 76 1.80 9.29 18.82
C ARG A 76 3.23 9.79 18.63
N GLY A 77 3.45 11.11 18.58
CA GLY A 77 4.77 11.68 18.33
C GLY A 77 5.24 11.51 16.88
N MET A 78 4.30 11.42 15.92
CA MET A 78 4.60 11.24 14.50
C MET A 78 4.03 12.39 13.66
N GLN A 79 4.59 12.60 12.48
CA GLN A 79 4.01 13.48 11.45
C GLN A 79 3.46 12.64 10.29
N VAL A 80 2.47 13.20 9.61
CA VAL A 80 2.02 12.71 8.30
C VAL A 80 2.85 13.44 7.26
N ASP A 81 3.41 12.69 6.32
CA ASP A 81 4.23 13.23 5.26
C ASP A 81 3.38 14.09 4.29
N GLN A 82 3.97 15.15 3.73
CA GLN A 82 3.28 16.10 2.84
C GLN A 82 2.75 15.46 1.55
N THR A 83 3.31 14.31 1.15
CA THR A 83 2.81 13.46 0.06
C THR A 83 1.38 12.97 0.30
N VAL A 84 0.90 12.95 1.55
CA VAL A 84 -0.45 12.49 1.91
C VAL A 84 -1.45 13.65 1.89
N THR A 85 -2.20 13.73 0.80
CA THR A 85 -3.24 14.74 0.59
C THR A 85 -4.65 14.14 0.64
N ALA A 86 -5.67 14.99 0.80
CA ALA A 86 -7.07 14.55 0.73
C ALA A 86 -7.38 13.93 -0.63
N GLN A 87 -6.82 14.49 -1.70
CA GLN A 87 -6.92 13.97 -3.06
C GLN A 87 -6.26 12.60 -3.19
N LEU A 88 -5.11 12.37 -2.54
CA LEU A 88 -4.52 11.03 -2.51
C LEU A 88 -5.46 10.05 -1.80
N LEU A 89 -5.99 10.41 -0.63
CA LEU A 89 -6.91 9.53 0.11
C LEU A 89 -8.16 9.15 -0.69
N GLU A 90 -8.65 10.06 -1.54
CA GLU A 90 -9.75 9.81 -2.47
C GLU A 90 -9.34 8.88 -3.62
N ARG A 91 -8.17 9.09 -4.21
CA ARG A 91 -7.69 8.27 -5.35
C ARG A 91 -7.33 6.83 -4.98
N ILE A 92 -6.87 6.58 -3.76
CA ILE A 92 -6.41 5.24 -3.33
C ILE A 92 -7.56 4.28 -2.95
N THR A 93 -8.82 4.70 -3.11
CA THR A 93 -10.00 3.91 -2.75
C THR A 93 -11.04 3.93 -3.86
N ASP A 94 -11.64 2.77 -4.15
CA ASP A 94 -12.79 2.63 -5.07
C ASP A 94 -14.14 2.58 -4.32
N GLY A 95 -14.12 2.80 -3.00
CA GLY A 95 -15.29 2.62 -2.15
C GLY A 95 -15.40 1.25 -1.47
N ARG A 96 -14.46 0.34 -1.68
CA ARG A 96 -14.38 -0.97 -1.01
C ARG A 96 -13.07 -1.14 -0.25
N CYS A 97 -13.11 -1.95 0.80
CA CYS A 97 -11.89 -2.41 1.43
C CYS A 97 -11.22 -3.46 0.53
N PRO A 98 -9.94 -3.29 0.15
CA PRO A 98 -9.26 -4.24 -0.73
C PRO A 98 -8.97 -5.59 -0.04
N VAL A 99 -9.04 -5.64 1.29
CA VAL A 99 -8.87 -6.86 2.08
C VAL A 99 -10.19 -7.62 2.22
N THR A 100 -11.24 -6.94 2.70
CA THR A 100 -12.52 -7.60 2.99
C THR A 100 -13.47 -7.64 1.81
N LEU A 101 -13.18 -6.86 0.76
CA LEU A 101 -13.99 -6.65 -0.44
C LEU A 101 -15.39 -6.07 -0.19
N GLU A 102 -15.70 -5.76 1.07
CA GLU A 102 -16.93 -5.10 1.49
C GLU A 102 -16.87 -3.61 1.17
N ARG A 103 -18.02 -3.03 0.76
CA ARG A 103 -18.16 -1.58 0.60
C ARG A 103 -17.93 -0.89 1.94
N PHE A 104 -17.18 0.21 1.90
CA PHE A 104 -17.03 1.08 3.05
C PHE A 104 -18.39 1.65 3.48
N ARG A 105 -18.56 1.77 4.79
CA ARG A 105 -19.64 2.56 5.36
C ARG A 105 -19.14 3.98 5.57
N TRP A 106 -19.55 4.88 4.68
CA TRP A 106 -19.23 6.30 4.76
C TRP A 106 -20.24 7.02 5.65
N GLY A 107 -19.75 7.85 6.57
CA GLY A 107 -20.59 8.63 7.48
C GLY A 107 -21.36 7.77 8.51
N GLY A 108 -21.57 8.33 9.71
CA GLY A 108 -22.32 7.68 10.78
C GLY A 108 -21.49 7.03 11.89
N GLY A 109 -22.17 6.30 12.77
CA GLY A 109 -21.61 5.73 14.01
C GLY A 109 -20.55 4.64 13.80
N GLN A 110 -20.12 4.02 14.91
CA GLN A 110 -19.10 2.98 14.88
C GLN A 110 -19.56 1.78 14.02
N SER A 111 -18.70 1.33 13.11
CA SER A 111 -18.94 0.15 12.28
C SER A 111 -17.60 -0.49 11.87
N PRO A 112 -17.52 -1.83 11.85
CA PRO A 112 -16.32 -2.53 11.37
C PRO A 112 -16.00 -2.21 9.90
N ARG A 113 -16.98 -1.74 9.12
CA ARG A 113 -16.83 -1.34 7.71
C ARG A 113 -16.46 0.13 7.52
N ASN A 114 -16.31 0.91 8.59
CA ASN A 114 -15.88 2.29 8.45
C ASN A 114 -14.46 2.32 7.86
N PRO A 115 -14.15 3.24 6.94
CA PRO A 115 -12.83 3.35 6.36
C PRO A 115 -11.83 3.91 7.40
N SER A 116 -10.63 3.33 7.38
CA SER A 116 -9.47 3.73 8.16
C SER A 116 -8.27 3.82 7.24
N VAL A 117 -7.46 4.87 7.38
CA VAL A 117 -6.16 4.94 6.71
C VAL A 117 -5.17 4.20 7.59
N ASP A 118 -4.47 3.23 7.02
CA ASP A 118 -3.42 2.48 7.72
C ASP A 118 -2.09 2.54 6.96
N ARG A 119 -1.00 2.34 7.69
CA ARG A 119 0.35 2.20 7.14
C ARG A 119 0.57 0.74 6.78
N LEU A 120 0.95 0.46 5.54
CA LEU A 120 1.24 -0.91 5.10
C LEU A 120 2.46 -1.45 5.85
N VAL A 121 3.54 -0.68 5.92
CA VAL A 121 4.74 -0.95 6.72
C VAL A 121 4.74 -0.02 7.94
N ASN A 122 4.78 -0.59 9.15
CA ASN A 122 4.61 0.16 10.39
C ASN A 122 5.85 1.03 10.74
N GLU A 123 7.01 0.63 10.23
CA GLU A 123 8.32 1.28 10.38
C GLU A 123 8.44 2.52 9.50
N VAL A 124 7.61 2.62 8.47
CA VAL A 124 7.57 3.76 7.56
C VAL A 124 6.46 4.72 7.99
N SER A 125 6.66 6.03 7.81
CA SER A 125 5.68 7.06 8.15
C SER A 125 4.41 6.94 7.29
N TYR A 126 3.38 7.74 7.62
CA TYR A 126 2.25 7.94 6.72
C TYR A 126 2.73 8.75 5.51
N ARG A 127 2.97 8.07 4.39
CA ARG A 127 3.47 8.65 3.13
C ARG A 127 2.83 7.97 1.92
N ALA A 128 2.79 8.65 0.79
CA ALA A 128 2.37 8.06 -0.47
C ALA A 128 3.10 6.74 -0.75
N GLY A 129 2.38 5.73 -1.22
CA GLY A 129 2.90 4.38 -1.44
C GLY A 129 3.02 3.49 -0.19
N ASN A 130 3.02 4.05 1.03
CA ASN A 130 2.97 3.27 2.28
C ASN A 130 1.59 3.28 2.96
N ILE A 131 0.57 3.88 2.36
CA ILE A 131 -0.76 3.98 2.98
C ILE A 131 -1.81 3.28 2.13
N CYS A 132 -2.83 2.76 2.81
CA CYS A 132 -4.00 2.18 2.18
C CYS A 132 -5.25 2.52 2.98
N MET A 133 -6.40 2.58 2.31
CA MET A 133 -7.69 2.65 2.96
C MET A 133 -8.22 1.24 3.23
N LEU A 134 -8.35 0.88 4.51
CA LEU A 134 -8.84 -0.40 4.99
C LEU A 134 -10.14 -0.25 5.78
N SER A 135 -10.89 -1.34 5.93
CA SER A 135 -12.01 -1.35 6.88
C SER A 135 -11.44 -1.32 8.30
N GLN A 136 -12.18 -0.77 9.26
CA GLN A 136 -11.76 -0.83 10.67
C GLN A 136 -11.52 -2.28 11.14
N ARG A 137 -12.28 -3.26 10.62
CA ARG A 137 -12.04 -4.69 10.86
C ARG A 137 -10.65 -5.13 10.37
N ALA A 138 -10.33 -4.89 9.10
CA ALA A 138 -9.03 -5.27 8.55
C ALA A 138 -7.87 -4.54 9.26
N ASN A 139 -8.04 -3.25 9.55
CA ASN A 139 -7.02 -2.48 10.25
C ASN A 139 -6.80 -2.99 11.70
N ARG A 140 -7.87 -3.33 12.42
CA ARG A 140 -7.75 -3.93 13.77
C ARG A 140 -7.06 -5.29 13.73
N ALA A 141 -7.37 -6.11 12.73
CA ALA A 141 -6.72 -7.41 12.58
C ALA A 141 -5.23 -7.27 12.29
N LYS A 142 -4.84 -6.35 11.39
CA LYS A 142 -3.43 -6.04 11.13
C LYS A 142 -2.72 -5.52 12.38
N ALA A 143 -3.34 -4.61 13.12
CA ALA A 143 -2.78 -3.99 14.32
C ALA A 143 -1.33 -3.52 14.12
N LYS A 144 -0.38 -4.15 14.83
CA LYS A 144 1.06 -3.87 14.75
C LYS A 144 1.85 -4.97 14.05
N LEU A 145 1.18 -5.92 13.41
CA LEU A 145 1.86 -7.03 12.74
C LEU A 145 2.76 -6.51 11.62
N SER A 146 3.97 -7.08 11.54
CA SER A 146 4.89 -6.86 10.41
C SER A 146 4.40 -7.60 9.16
N PHE A 147 5.01 -7.32 8.02
CA PHE A 147 4.72 -8.04 6.79
C PHE A 147 4.95 -9.55 6.94
N GLU A 148 6.07 -9.95 7.54
CA GLU A 148 6.46 -11.34 7.73
C GLU A 148 5.45 -12.07 8.60
N GLN A 149 4.96 -11.43 9.67
CA GLN A 149 3.92 -12.00 10.53
C GLN A 149 2.59 -12.17 9.78
N VAL A 150 2.21 -11.18 8.97
CA VAL A 150 1.01 -11.25 8.12
C VAL A 150 1.16 -12.34 7.05
N ALA A 151 2.33 -12.45 6.43
CA ALA A 151 2.62 -13.47 5.42
C ALA A 151 2.58 -14.88 6.02
N GLN A 152 3.09 -15.07 7.24
CA GLN A 152 3.00 -16.33 7.96
C GLN A 152 1.54 -16.74 8.24
N LEU A 153 0.70 -15.80 8.68
CA LEU A 153 -0.73 -16.04 8.89
C LEU A 153 -1.45 -16.37 7.57
N ALA A 154 -1.10 -15.68 6.48
CA ALA A 154 -1.66 -15.95 5.16
C ALA A 154 -1.26 -17.34 4.63
N GLN A 155 -0.01 -17.75 4.82
CA GLN A 155 0.51 -19.06 4.39
C GLN A 155 -0.05 -20.22 5.20
N ALA A 156 -0.41 -19.99 6.47
CA ALA A 156 -1.09 -21.02 7.27
C ALA A 156 -2.42 -21.46 6.65
N GLY A 157 -3.05 -20.62 5.81
CA GLY A 157 -4.23 -20.98 5.03
C GLY A 157 -5.52 -21.09 5.86
N GLU A 158 -5.49 -20.67 7.12
CA GLU A 158 -6.60 -20.80 8.06
C GLU A 158 -7.12 -19.43 8.53
N PRO A 159 -8.42 -19.30 8.88
CA PRO A 159 -8.93 -18.11 9.54
C PRO A 159 -8.20 -17.82 10.86
N HIS A 160 -7.90 -16.56 11.12
CA HIS A 160 -7.28 -16.15 12.38
C HIS A 160 -7.76 -14.76 12.81
N GLY A 161 -8.27 -14.65 14.04
CA GLY A 161 -8.83 -13.41 14.56
C GLY A 161 -10.08 -12.97 13.78
N GLU A 162 -10.08 -11.74 13.25
CA GLU A 162 -11.22 -11.16 12.55
C GLU A 162 -11.19 -11.36 11.02
N LEU A 163 -10.16 -12.02 10.47
CA LEU A 163 -9.98 -12.20 9.02
C LEU A 163 -9.98 -13.69 8.63
N SER A 164 -10.56 -13.98 7.46
CA SER A 164 -10.45 -15.29 6.81
C SER A 164 -9.07 -15.50 6.18
N ALA A 165 -8.76 -16.73 5.78
CA ALA A 165 -7.50 -17.05 5.09
C ALA A 165 -7.28 -16.20 3.82
N ALA A 166 -8.32 -16.05 3.00
CA ALA A 166 -8.28 -15.23 1.80
C ALA A 166 -8.03 -13.75 2.13
N GLU A 167 -8.67 -13.23 3.19
CA GLU A 167 -8.46 -11.86 3.64
C GLU A 167 -7.03 -11.63 4.16
N TRP A 168 -6.45 -12.60 4.87
CA TRP A 168 -5.02 -12.54 5.26
C TRP A 168 -4.10 -12.51 4.04
N MET A 169 -4.36 -13.34 3.02
CA MET A 169 -3.57 -13.33 1.78
C MET A 169 -3.71 -11.99 1.03
N ARG A 170 -4.91 -11.40 0.99
CA ARG A 170 -5.13 -10.06 0.41
C ARG A 170 -4.35 -9.00 1.16
N LEU A 171 -4.31 -9.06 2.49
CA LEU A 171 -3.52 -8.12 3.29
C LEU A 171 -2.02 -8.30 3.05
N ALA A 172 -1.51 -9.53 3.01
CA ALA A 172 -0.12 -9.82 2.69
C ALA A 172 0.26 -9.29 1.30
N SER A 173 -0.59 -9.54 0.29
CA SER A 173 -0.43 -9.03 -1.07
C SER A 173 -0.32 -7.49 -1.09
N LEU A 174 -1.20 -6.77 -0.37
CA LEU A 174 -1.14 -5.30 -0.33
C LEU A 174 0.09 -4.76 0.37
N MET A 175 0.57 -5.42 1.41
CA MET A 175 1.76 -4.99 2.16
C MET A 175 3.04 -5.22 1.37
N TYR A 176 3.07 -6.22 0.48
CA TYR A 176 4.30 -6.75 -0.07
C TYR A 176 5.14 -5.73 -0.85
N GLY A 177 4.54 -5.01 -1.80
CA GLY A 177 5.29 -4.01 -2.59
C GLY A 177 5.84 -2.86 -1.75
N ALA A 178 5.08 -2.38 -0.75
CA ALA A 178 5.54 -1.34 0.17
C ALA A 178 6.68 -1.85 1.07
N TRP A 179 6.58 -3.09 1.56
CA TRP A 179 7.64 -3.76 2.32
C TRP A 179 8.91 -3.93 1.48
N ALA A 180 8.78 -4.45 0.27
CA ALA A 180 9.92 -4.67 -0.64
C ALA A 180 10.63 -3.34 -0.94
N ARG A 181 9.87 -2.28 -1.20
CA ARG A 181 10.41 -0.93 -1.42
C ARG A 181 11.12 -0.36 -0.19
N ALA A 182 10.54 -0.54 1.00
CA ALA A 182 11.08 -0.02 2.25
C ALA A 182 12.40 -0.70 2.65
N PHE A 183 12.53 -2.01 2.39
CA PHE A 183 13.71 -2.79 2.78
C PHE A 183 14.64 -3.12 1.60
N GLN A 184 14.44 -2.45 0.45
CA GLN A 184 15.21 -2.63 -0.79
C GLN A 184 15.34 -4.10 -1.21
N GLN A 185 14.24 -4.84 -1.06
CA GLN A 185 14.17 -6.25 -1.45
C GLN A 185 13.68 -6.33 -2.90
N ALA A 186 14.34 -7.16 -3.72
CA ALA A 186 13.97 -7.32 -5.12
C ALA A 186 12.63 -8.07 -5.26
N ASP A 187 12.58 -9.34 -4.84
CA ASP A 187 11.36 -10.15 -4.80
C ASP A 187 11.59 -11.48 -4.03
N PRO A 188 11.93 -11.43 -2.73
CA PRO A 188 12.33 -12.63 -1.99
C PRO A 188 11.16 -13.61 -1.76
N TYR A 189 9.92 -13.14 -1.87
CA TYR A 189 8.71 -13.95 -1.71
C TYR A 189 7.89 -13.93 -3.00
N LEU A 190 7.42 -15.08 -3.45
CA LEU A 190 6.35 -15.13 -4.46
C LEU A 190 5.04 -15.24 -3.72
N LEU A 191 4.24 -14.17 -3.76
CA LEU A 191 2.89 -14.12 -3.19
C LEU A 191 1.84 -13.95 -4.30
N PRO A 192 0.66 -14.58 -4.15
CA PRO A 192 -0.48 -14.30 -5.01
C PRO A 192 -0.85 -12.81 -4.98
N LEU A 193 -1.15 -12.22 -6.13
CA LEU A 193 -1.77 -10.89 -6.25
C LEU A 193 -3.25 -10.95 -5.84
N ALA A 194 -3.51 -11.36 -4.61
CA ALA A 194 -4.85 -11.60 -4.07
C ALA A 194 -5.68 -10.30 -3.97
N ALA A 195 -5.01 -9.16 -3.82
CA ALA A 195 -5.61 -7.84 -3.87
C ALA A 195 -4.81 -6.96 -4.83
N ILE A 196 -5.51 -6.32 -5.76
CA ILE A 196 -4.93 -5.40 -6.73
C ILE A 196 -4.65 -4.06 -6.03
N PRO A 197 -3.38 -3.64 -5.89
CA PRO A 197 -3.06 -2.37 -5.26
C PRO A 197 -3.67 -1.19 -6.04
N GLY A 198 -4.15 -0.19 -5.29
CA GLY A 198 -4.70 1.03 -5.86
C GLY A 198 -3.63 1.94 -6.49
N PRO A 199 -4.04 3.00 -7.21
CA PRO A 199 -3.12 3.95 -7.80
C PRO A 199 -2.11 4.52 -6.79
N GLY A 200 -0.83 4.55 -7.14
CA GLY A 200 0.24 5.09 -6.29
C GLY A 200 0.72 4.17 -5.17
N MET A 201 0.20 2.94 -5.05
CA MET A 201 0.76 1.90 -4.18
C MET A 201 1.92 1.17 -4.88
N PHE A 202 2.92 0.78 -4.10
CA PHE A 202 4.03 -0.02 -4.62
C PHE A 202 3.64 -1.47 -4.86
N MET A 203 4.22 -2.06 -5.90
CA MET A 203 4.14 -3.48 -6.26
C MET A 203 5.56 -4.02 -6.46
N SER A 204 5.81 -5.28 -6.12
CA SER A 204 7.01 -5.99 -6.58
C SER A 204 6.93 -6.30 -8.07
N THR A 205 8.06 -6.68 -8.68
CA THR A 205 8.09 -7.08 -10.10
C THR A 205 7.15 -8.27 -10.37
N SER A 206 7.13 -9.31 -9.53
CA SER A 206 6.18 -10.42 -9.67
C SER A 206 4.72 -9.98 -9.56
N GLN A 207 4.39 -9.01 -8.71
CA GLN A 207 3.03 -8.46 -8.61
C GLN A 207 2.63 -7.67 -9.86
N VAL A 208 3.57 -6.92 -10.46
CA VAL A 208 3.33 -6.24 -11.73
C VAL A 208 3.10 -7.25 -12.85
N VAL A 209 3.88 -8.34 -12.91
CA VAL A 209 3.68 -9.43 -13.88
C VAL A 209 2.29 -10.03 -13.72
N GLN A 210 1.88 -10.40 -12.49
CA GLN A 210 0.54 -10.92 -12.22
C GLN A 210 -0.57 -9.93 -12.63
N LEU A 211 -0.36 -8.63 -12.41
CA LEU A 211 -1.32 -7.60 -12.83
C LEU A 211 -1.44 -7.52 -14.36
N LEU A 212 -0.31 -7.56 -15.08
CA LEU A 212 -0.31 -7.54 -16.54
C LEU A 212 -0.98 -8.80 -17.11
N LEU A 213 -0.67 -9.99 -16.59
CA LEU A 213 -1.34 -11.24 -16.96
C LEU A 213 -2.85 -11.17 -16.71
N THR A 214 -3.26 -10.61 -15.56
CA THR A 214 -4.66 -10.39 -15.23
C THR A 214 -5.37 -9.50 -16.23
N ARG A 215 -4.72 -8.42 -16.70
CA ARG A 215 -5.26 -7.50 -17.70
C ARG A 215 -5.34 -8.14 -19.09
N HIS A 216 -4.30 -8.88 -19.49
CA HIS A 216 -4.21 -9.50 -20.81
C HIS A 216 -5.08 -10.75 -21.01
N PHE A 217 -5.47 -11.41 -19.93
CA PHE A 217 -6.25 -12.64 -19.96
C PHE A 217 -7.55 -12.55 -19.16
N GLY A 218 -7.93 -11.35 -18.76
CA GLY A 218 -9.21 -11.07 -18.12
C GLY A 218 -10.38 -10.97 -19.13
N PRO A 219 -11.63 -10.88 -18.63
CA PRO A 219 -12.79 -10.71 -19.48
C PRO A 219 -12.70 -9.37 -20.25
N GLY A 220 -12.80 -9.43 -21.58
CA GLY A 220 -12.87 -8.24 -22.44
C GLY A 220 -11.69 -8.04 -23.38
N GLU A 221 -10.53 -8.66 -23.12
CA GLU A 221 -9.37 -8.62 -24.02
C GLU A 221 -8.59 -9.93 -23.92
N SER A 222 -8.72 -10.80 -24.92
CA SER A 222 -7.70 -11.81 -25.22
C SER A 222 -7.13 -11.44 -26.58
N SER A 223 -6.02 -10.70 -26.58
CA SER A 223 -5.33 -10.44 -27.85
C SER A 223 -4.35 -11.57 -28.09
N SER A 224 -4.48 -12.21 -29.26
CA SER A 224 -3.46 -13.13 -29.78
C SER A 224 -2.06 -12.51 -29.69
N GLY A 225 -1.94 -11.19 -29.85
CA GLY A 225 -0.71 -10.42 -29.68
C GLY A 225 -0.11 -10.50 -28.27
N ALA A 226 -0.90 -10.36 -27.21
CA ALA A 226 -0.39 -10.49 -25.83
C ALA A 226 0.14 -11.91 -25.59
N THR A 227 -0.59 -12.94 -26.02
CA THR A 227 -0.13 -14.34 -25.92
C THR A 227 1.22 -14.53 -26.60
N GLN A 228 1.37 -14.05 -27.84
CA GLN A 228 2.64 -14.18 -28.58
C GLN A 228 3.80 -13.46 -27.90
N ARG A 229 3.56 -12.28 -27.29
CA ARG A 229 4.60 -11.56 -26.55
C ARG A 229 5.10 -12.34 -25.33
N TRP A 230 4.20 -12.97 -24.57
CA TRP A 230 4.59 -13.79 -23.42
C TRP A 230 5.28 -15.10 -23.82
N LEU A 231 4.85 -15.72 -24.92
CA LEU A 231 5.54 -16.89 -25.49
C LEU A 231 6.94 -16.52 -25.96
N GLU A 232 7.12 -15.37 -26.61
CA GLU A 232 8.44 -14.88 -27.01
C GLU A 232 9.38 -14.71 -25.81
N MET A 233 8.94 -14.04 -24.74
CA MET A 233 9.75 -13.94 -23.51
C MET A 233 10.04 -15.31 -22.87
N THR A 234 9.11 -16.25 -22.98
CA THR A 234 9.30 -17.64 -22.49
C THR A 234 10.37 -18.37 -23.31
N ARG A 235 10.36 -18.23 -24.64
CA ARG A 235 11.39 -18.78 -25.53
C ARG A 235 12.76 -18.17 -25.29
N GLN A 236 12.82 -16.84 -25.13
CA GLN A 236 14.06 -16.13 -24.83
C GLN A 236 14.67 -16.56 -23.50
N ALA A 237 13.83 -16.94 -22.53
CA ALA A 237 14.25 -17.53 -21.26
C ALA A 237 14.58 -19.03 -21.35
N GLU A 238 14.69 -19.59 -22.55
CA GLU A 238 14.96 -21.01 -22.83
C GLU A 238 14.01 -21.97 -22.09
N SER A 239 12.78 -21.53 -21.88
CA SER A 239 11.76 -22.26 -21.12
C SER A 239 10.70 -22.87 -22.04
N ALA A 240 10.13 -24.01 -21.64
CA ALA A 240 9.08 -24.67 -22.42
C ALA A 240 7.80 -23.81 -22.48
N GLU A 241 7.33 -23.51 -23.70
CA GLU A 241 6.13 -22.71 -23.97
C GLU A 241 4.88 -23.25 -23.28
N ASP A 242 4.76 -24.58 -23.17
CA ASP A 242 3.64 -25.25 -22.51
C ASP A 242 3.45 -24.79 -21.07
N MET A 243 4.51 -24.41 -20.35
CA MET A 243 4.38 -23.88 -18.98
C MET A 243 3.59 -22.56 -18.96
N PHE A 244 3.85 -21.68 -19.93
CA PHE A 244 3.10 -20.43 -20.05
C PHE A 244 1.67 -20.68 -20.53
N LEU A 245 1.47 -21.57 -21.50
CA LEU A 245 0.13 -21.90 -22.01
C LEU A 245 -0.77 -22.47 -20.91
N VAL A 246 -0.23 -23.38 -20.08
CA VAL A 246 -0.93 -23.92 -18.90
C VAL A 246 -1.29 -22.80 -17.91
N LEU A 247 -0.34 -21.92 -17.56
CA LEU A 247 -0.61 -20.77 -16.69
C LEU A 247 -1.72 -19.89 -17.25
N ARG A 248 -1.63 -19.51 -18.53
CA ARG A 248 -2.60 -18.66 -19.23
C ARG A 248 -4.00 -19.26 -19.15
N ASP A 249 -4.14 -20.54 -19.47
CA ASP A 249 -5.45 -21.20 -19.55
C ASP A 249 -6.08 -21.37 -18.16
N LEU A 250 -5.28 -21.74 -17.15
CA LEU A 250 -5.73 -21.80 -15.76
C LEU A 250 -6.16 -20.40 -15.26
N LEU A 251 -5.36 -19.37 -15.51
CA LEU A 251 -5.65 -18.00 -15.09
C LEU A 251 -6.91 -17.46 -15.78
N ALA A 252 -7.04 -17.63 -17.10
CA ALA A 252 -8.22 -17.18 -17.84
C ALA A 252 -9.50 -17.87 -17.34
N ALA A 253 -9.43 -19.18 -17.09
CA ALA A 253 -10.56 -19.92 -16.52
C ALA A 253 -10.93 -19.44 -15.11
N ALA A 254 -9.94 -19.13 -14.26
CA ALA A 254 -10.19 -18.58 -12.93
C ALA A 254 -10.78 -17.17 -12.98
N LEU A 255 -10.24 -16.28 -13.83
CA LEU A 255 -10.74 -14.91 -14.02
C LEU A 255 -12.18 -14.86 -14.54
N ALA A 256 -12.60 -15.83 -15.36
CA ALA A 256 -13.98 -15.95 -15.83
C ALA A 256 -14.96 -16.40 -14.73
N ARG A 257 -14.47 -17.05 -13.67
CA ARG A 257 -15.30 -17.57 -12.56
C ARG A 257 -15.36 -16.61 -11.39
N GLU A 258 -14.26 -15.93 -11.10
CA GLU A 258 -14.14 -15.09 -9.93
C GLU A 258 -14.82 -13.73 -10.09
N ARG A 259 -15.54 -13.32 -9.05
CA ARG A 259 -16.16 -11.99 -9.01
C ARG A 259 -15.11 -10.88 -8.93
N TYR A 260 -13.98 -11.16 -8.29
CA TYR A 260 -12.89 -10.22 -8.05
C TYR A 260 -11.61 -10.81 -8.65
N ALA A 261 -11.00 -10.11 -9.60
CA ALA A 261 -9.87 -10.64 -10.36
C ALA A 261 -8.68 -11.10 -9.50
N GLY A 262 -8.45 -10.45 -8.35
CA GLY A 262 -7.40 -10.88 -7.40
C GLY A 262 -7.62 -12.28 -6.84
N ASP A 263 -8.88 -12.72 -6.68
CA ASP A 263 -9.20 -14.04 -6.15
C ASP A 263 -8.83 -15.17 -7.13
N ALA A 264 -8.65 -14.86 -8.42
CA ALA A 264 -8.15 -15.83 -9.40
C ALA A 264 -6.75 -16.36 -9.01
N TRP A 265 -5.92 -15.52 -8.39
CA TRP A 265 -4.58 -15.89 -7.91
C TRP A 265 -4.61 -16.73 -6.63
N LEU A 266 -5.74 -16.81 -5.93
CA LEU A 266 -5.89 -17.67 -4.76
C LEU A 266 -6.11 -19.15 -5.11
N HIS A 267 -6.38 -19.46 -6.39
CA HIS A 267 -6.48 -20.84 -6.86
C HIS A 267 -5.09 -21.48 -6.87
N GLY A 268 -4.89 -22.52 -6.07
CA GLY A 268 -3.58 -23.18 -5.91
C GLY A 268 -2.92 -23.58 -7.23
N ALA A 269 -3.68 -24.17 -8.16
CA ALA A 269 -3.17 -24.57 -9.47
C ALA A 269 -2.71 -23.36 -10.33
N VAL A 270 -3.42 -22.23 -10.26
CA VAL A 270 -3.04 -21.00 -10.99
C VAL A 270 -1.73 -20.47 -10.43
N PHE A 271 -1.63 -20.35 -9.11
CA PHE A 271 -0.46 -19.78 -8.47
C PHE A 271 0.77 -20.70 -8.57
N GLU A 272 0.58 -22.02 -8.48
CA GLU A 272 1.64 -23.00 -8.71
C GLU A 272 2.18 -22.93 -10.14
N ALA A 273 1.30 -22.87 -11.15
CA ALA A 273 1.69 -22.68 -12.54
C ALA A 273 2.48 -21.37 -12.74
N PHE A 274 2.05 -20.28 -12.08
CA PHE A 274 2.76 -19.01 -12.10
C PHE A 274 4.14 -19.11 -11.48
N VAL A 275 4.25 -19.70 -10.30
CA VAL A 275 5.54 -19.87 -9.61
C VAL A 275 6.51 -20.69 -10.45
N ASN A 276 6.05 -21.79 -11.03
CA ASN A 276 6.88 -22.67 -11.86
C ASN A 276 7.39 -21.95 -13.12
N TRP A 277 6.49 -21.27 -13.84
CA TRP A 277 6.87 -20.49 -15.02
C TRP A 277 7.75 -19.29 -14.66
N TYR A 278 7.36 -18.48 -13.67
CA TYR A 278 8.04 -17.23 -13.33
C TYR A 278 9.46 -17.48 -12.81
N ARG A 279 9.70 -18.53 -12.01
CA ARG A 279 11.05 -18.83 -11.51
C ARG A 279 12.06 -19.10 -12.62
N LEU A 280 11.64 -19.73 -13.71
CA LEU A 280 12.49 -20.01 -14.87
C LEU A 280 12.62 -18.77 -15.76
N CYS A 281 11.51 -18.06 -15.97
CA CYS A 281 11.45 -16.94 -16.90
C CYS A 281 11.86 -15.57 -16.32
N LYS A 282 12.01 -15.44 -14.99
CA LYS A 282 12.15 -14.13 -14.33
C LYS A 282 13.29 -13.28 -14.85
N HIS A 283 14.41 -13.87 -15.27
CA HIS A 283 15.58 -13.11 -15.72
C HIS A 283 15.32 -12.33 -17.03
N VAL A 284 14.43 -12.83 -17.90
CA VAL A 284 13.93 -12.12 -19.08
C VAL A 284 12.72 -11.27 -18.71
N VAL A 285 11.72 -11.87 -18.07
CA VAL A 285 10.43 -11.22 -17.80
C VAL A 285 10.57 -10.01 -16.88
N ALA A 286 11.39 -10.09 -15.83
CA ALA A 286 11.60 -8.98 -14.91
C ALA A 286 12.26 -7.80 -15.62
N THR A 287 13.29 -8.05 -16.43
CA THR A 287 13.99 -7.02 -17.20
C THR A 287 13.05 -6.28 -18.15
N GLU A 288 12.19 -7.02 -18.87
CA GLU A 288 11.21 -6.43 -19.77
C GLU A 288 10.15 -5.60 -19.03
N VAL A 289 9.65 -6.11 -17.91
CA VAL A 289 8.66 -5.39 -17.09
C VAL A 289 9.28 -4.15 -16.45
N GLU A 290 10.51 -4.23 -15.94
CA GLU A 290 11.23 -3.10 -15.35
C GLU A 290 11.52 -2.03 -16.40
N THR A 291 11.86 -2.41 -17.62
CA THR A 291 12.01 -1.48 -18.74
C THR A 291 10.70 -0.75 -19.04
N LEU A 292 9.58 -1.48 -19.14
CA LEU A 292 8.25 -0.89 -19.34
C LEU A 292 7.87 0.06 -18.20
N LEU A 293 8.21 -0.27 -16.96
CA LEU A 293 7.95 0.56 -15.78
C LEU A 293 8.82 1.82 -15.78
N GLY A 294 10.11 1.72 -16.13
CA GLY A 294 11.03 2.84 -16.24
C GLY A 294 10.57 3.86 -17.28
N GLU A 295 10.21 3.39 -18.49
CA GLU A 295 9.67 4.25 -19.55
C GLU A 295 8.35 4.94 -19.16
N HIS A 296 7.55 4.30 -18.30
CA HIS A 296 6.30 4.89 -17.79
C HIS A 296 6.57 5.92 -16.70
N GLN A 297 7.52 5.67 -15.80
CA GLN A 297 7.93 6.61 -14.75
C GLN A 297 8.55 7.89 -15.34
N GLU A 298 9.36 7.78 -16.38
CA GLU A 298 9.90 8.96 -17.09
C GLU A 298 8.78 9.80 -17.71
N ARG A 299 7.74 9.15 -18.27
CA ARG A 299 6.57 9.81 -18.87
C ARG A 299 5.61 10.42 -17.84
N VAL A 300 5.51 9.85 -16.64
CA VAL A 300 4.52 10.25 -15.63
C VAL A 300 5.10 11.18 -14.56
N SER A 301 6.44 11.21 -14.39
CA SER A 301 7.21 12.06 -13.46
C SER A 301 6.37 12.91 -12.50
N ASP A 302 5.81 12.23 -11.49
CA ASP A 302 5.14 12.86 -10.36
C ASP A 302 6.24 13.30 -9.37
N PRO A 303 6.42 14.60 -9.10
CA PRO A 303 7.52 15.13 -8.28
C PRO A 303 7.55 14.61 -6.82
N VAL A 304 6.57 13.81 -6.43
CA VAL A 304 6.30 13.37 -5.05
C VAL A 304 6.93 11.98 -4.75
N ALA A 305 7.42 11.24 -5.75
CA ALA A 305 7.92 9.87 -5.56
C ALA A 305 9.41 9.75 -5.12
N ASN A 306 10.20 10.83 -5.19
CA ASN A 306 11.67 10.75 -5.17
C ASN A 306 12.39 11.16 -3.88
N THR A 307 11.71 11.38 -2.76
CA THR A 307 12.39 11.77 -1.50
C THR A 307 12.33 10.69 -0.42
N GLU A 308 13.45 9.99 -0.25
CA GLU A 308 13.91 9.25 0.94
C GLU A 308 12.90 8.32 1.63
N TRP A 309 12.66 7.15 1.04
CA TRP A 309 12.28 5.96 1.81
C TRP A 309 13.44 5.57 2.74
N PRO A 310 13.21 5.05 3.96
CA PRO A 310 14.29 4.71 4.86
C PRO A 310 15.21 3.67 4.21
N ASN A 311 16.39 4.12 3.78
CA ASN A 311 17.44 3.27 3.18
C ASN A 311 18.30 2.56 4.23
N THR A 312 17.88 2.55 5.50
CA THR A 312 18.66 1.99 6.60
C THR A 312 17.93 0.80 7.21
N SER A 313 18.44 -0.39 6.88
CA SER A 313 18.14 -1.62 7.61
C SER A 313 18.43 -1.42 9.09
N ARG A 314 17.41 -1.47 9.94
CA ARG A 314 17.55 -1.60 11.40
C ARG A 314 17.58 -3.05 11.87
N TYR A 315 17.70 -4.01 10.95
CA TYR A 315 17.85 -5.42 11.28
C TYR A 315 19.08 -5.98 10.55
N GLN A 316 20.25 -5.63 11.09
CA GLN A 316 21.44 -6.48 11.03
C GLN A 316 21.63 -7.09 12.42
N PHE A 317 21.34 -8.38 12.53
CA PHE A 317 21.96 -9.30 13.47
C PHE A 317 22.21 -10.61 12.73
#